data_AF-S5YTC8-F1
#
_entry.id   AF-S5YTC8-F1
#
_cell.length_a   1.000
_cell.length_b   1.000
_cell.length_c   1.000
_cell.angle_alpha   90.00
_cell.angle_beta   90.00
_cell.angle_gamma   90.00
#
_symmetry.space_group_name_H-M   'P 1'
#
loop_
_entity.id
_entity.type
_entity.pdbx_description
1 polymer ?
#
loop_
_entity_poly.entity_id
_entity_poly.type
_entity_poly.pdbx_seq_one_letter_code
_entity_poly.pdbx_strand_id
1 'polypeptide(L)'
;MTTSPYCTTPKSFYKQAPVRLPSACAFLHALPSSSKFIARPSSTAVAAATPSAVDAEPQKKADAAPKVLPFGVGHGFDLHRLEPGYPLIIGGINIPHDRGWEAHSDGDVLLHCVVDAILGALGLPDIGQIFPDTDPKWKGGASSVFMKEAVRLMHEAGYELGNLDATLILQRPKLSPHKETIRSNLCVLLGADPSVVNLKAKTHEKVDSLGENRSIAAHTVVLLMKK
;
A
#
# COMPACT_ATOMS: atom_id res chain seq x y z
N MET A 1 -32.85 -51.64 -14.76
CA MET A 1 -32.46 -52.46 -15.94
C MET A 1 -33.00 -51.78 -17.18
N THR A 2 -32.13 -51.17 -17.98
CA THR A 2 -32.20 -51.00 -19.45
C THR A 2 -30.97 -50.18 -19.84
N THR A 3 -29.94 -50.88 -20.27
CA THR A 3 -28.67 -50.39 -20.82
C THR A 3 -28.84 -50.09 -22.31
N SER A 4 -28.23 -49.01 -22.80
CA SER A 4 -27.90 -48.85 -24.23
C SER A 4 -26.42 -48.49 -24.40
N PRO A 5 -25.65 -49.20 -25.26
CA PRO A 5 -24.20 -49.09 -25.37
C PRO A 5 -23.74 -48.51 -26.73
N TYR A 6 -22.81 -47.56 -26.77
CA TYR A 6 -21.85 -47.37 -27.88
C TYR A 6 -20.64 -46.62 -27.32
N CYS A 7 -19.49 -47.27 -27.10
CA CYS A 7 -18.44 -47.65 -28.06
C CYS A 7 -17.39 -46.52 -28.26
N THR A 8 -16.35 -46.62 -27.42
CA THR A 8 -14.90 -46.48 -27.68
C THR A 8 -14.40 -45.86 -29.00
N THR A 9 -13.50 -44.87 -28.89
CA THR A 9 -12.06 -45.03 -29.20
C THR A 9 -11.23 -43.80 -28.77
N PRO A 10 -9.95 -43.97 -28.36
CA PRO A 10 -9.07 -42.90 -27.89
C PRO A 10 -8.08 -42.43 -28.96
N LYS A 11 -7.79 -41.13 -28.99
CA LYS A 11 -6.62 -40.49 -29.64
C LYS A 11 -6.30 -39.24 -28.82
N SER A 12 -5.08 -38.83 -28.55
CA SER A 12 -3.73 -39.34 -28.79
C SER A 12 -2.86 -38.41 -27.93
N PHE A 13 -1.84 -38.99 -27.31
CA PHE A 13 -0.75 -38.28 -26.65
C PHE A 13 -0.21 -37.13 -27.49
N TYR A 14 -0.19 -35.91 -26.96
CA TYR A 14 0.80 -34.91 -27.35
C TYR A 14 1.88 -34.90 -26.28
N LYS A 15 3.02 -35.54 -26.60
CA LYS A 15 4.25 -35.47 -25.83
C LYS A 15 4.77 -34.04 -25.85
N GLN A 16 4.98 -33.49 -24.66
CA GLN A 16 5.76 -32.28 -24.43
C GLN A 16 7.20 -32.51 -24.93
N ALA A 17 7.70 -31.59 -25.76
CA ALA A 17 9.12 -31.52 -26.09
C ALA A 17 9.86 -30.75 -24.98
N PRO A 18 11.06 -31.19 -24.54
CA PRO A 18 11.82 -30.48 -23.53
C PRO A 18 12.52 -29.27 -24.14
N VAL A 19 12.23 -28.08 -23.60
CA VAL A 19 13.02 -26.87 -23.87
C VAL A 19 14.36 -27.01 -23.13
N ARG A 20 15.44 -27.09 -23.88
CA ARG A 20 16.82 -27.11 -23.36
C ARG A 20 17.21 -25.70 -22.89
N LEU A 21 17.55 -25.58 -21.61
CA LEU A 21 18.32 -24.48 -21.05
C LEU A 21 19.78 -24.61 -21.50
N PRO A 22 20.43 -23.55 -22.03
CA PRO A 22 21.88 -23.52 -22.09
C PRO A 22 22.47 -23.23 -20.71
N SER A 23 23.40 -24.10 -20.32
CA SER A 23 24.20 -24.06 -19.10
C SER A 23 25.22 -22.90 -19.11
N ALA A 24 25.63 -22.53 -17.90
CA ALA A 24 26.51 -21.46 -17.48
C ALA A 24 27.77 -21.22 -18.35
N CYS A 25 28.13 -19.94 -18.50
CA CYS A 25 29.51 -19.53 -18.73
C CYS A 25 29.89 -18.49 -17.68
N ALA A 26 30.77 -18.91 -16.75
CA ALA A 26 31.41 -18.06 -15.77
C ALA A 26 32.47 -17.20 -16.46
N PHE A 27 32.42 -15.89 -16.28
CA PHE A 27 33.56 -15.01 -16.53
C PHE A 27 33.96 -14.34 -15.21
N LEU A 28 34.96 -14.93 -14.58
CA LEU A 28 35.84 -14.31 -13.59
C LEU A 28 36.94 -13.55 -14.35
N HIS A 29 36.98 -12.23 -14.23
CA HIS A 29 38.21 -11.42 -14.41
C HIS A 29 38.04 -10.16 -13.54
N ALA A 30 38.64 -10.14 -12.35
CA ALA A 30 40.01 -9.68 -12.07
C ALA A 30 40.13 -8.12 -12.14
N LEU A 31 40.02 -7.50 -10.97
CA LEU A 31 40.45 -6.13 -10.69
C LEU A 31 41.97 -5.99 -10.83
N PRO A 32 42.47 -4.84 -11.33
CA PRO A 32 43.80 -4.37 -10.96
C PRO A 32 43.72 -3.19 -10.00
N SER A 33 44.51 -3.35 -8.94
CA SER A 33 44.87 -2.40 -7.92
C SER A 33 45.82 -1.30 -8.44
N SER A 34 45.83 -0.19 -7.68
CA SER A 34 46.97 0.71 -7.39
C SER A 34 47.44 1.77 -8.39
N SER A 35 47.13 3.01 -8.01
CA SER A 35 48.07 4.09 -7.67
C SER A 35 49.17 4.48 -8.66
N LYS A 36 49.05 5.67 -9.27
CA LYS A 36 50.19 6.60 -9.48
C LYS A 36 49.74 8.05 -9.32
N PHE A 37 50.10 8.62 -8.18
CA PHE A 37 50.25 10.07 -8.00
C PHE A 37 51.37 10.56 -8.93
N ILE A 38 51.10 11.60 -9.73
CA ILE A 38 52.12 12.42 -10.37
C ILE A 38 51.80 13.88 -10.05
N ALA A 39 52.80 14.58 -9.52
CA ALA A 39 52.74 15.96 -9.10
C ALA A 39 53.48 16.89 -10.08
N ARG A 40 53.08 18.18 -10.05
CA ARG A 40 53.72 19.44 -10.47
C ARG A 40 53.66 19.86 -11.96
N PRO A 41 53.80 21.18 -12.29
CA PRO A 41 53.90 22.37 -11.43
C PRO A 41 52.93 23.54 -11.75
N SER A 42 53.00 24.53 -10.87
CA SER A 42 52.35 25.83 -10.79
C SER A 42 52.55 26.80 -11.96
N SER A 43 51.49 27.53 -12.33
CA SER A 43 51.37 29.01 -12.18
C SER A 43 50.43 29.60 -13.22
N THR A 44 49.41 30.32 -12.76
CA THR A 44 49.03 31.66 -13.27
C THR A 44 47.87 32.19 -12.43
N ALA A 45 48.01 33.44 -12.02
CA ALA A 45 47.12 34.16 -11.13
C ALA A 45 45.74 34.38 -11.74
N VAL A 46 44.69 34.24 -10.92
CA VAL A 46 43.39 34.86 -11.19
C VAL A 46 42.91 35.51 -9.90
N ALA A 47 42.52 36.78 -10.04
CA ALA A 47 42.27 37.74 -8.98
C ALA A 47 41.24 37.29 -7.95
N ALA A 48 41.49 37.68 -6.70
CA ALA A 48 40.53 37.57 -5.61
C ALA A 48 39.30 38.44 -5.90
N ALA A 49 38.18 37.81 -6.22
CA ALA A 49 36.87 38.43 -6.17
C ALA A 49 36.38 38.37 -4.72
N THR A 50 36.30 39.53 -4.08
CA THR A 50 35.59 39.75 -2.83
C THR A 50 34.13 39.33 -3.00
N PRO A 51 33.57 38.40 -2.20
CA PRO A 51 32.13 38.27 -2.12
C PRO A 51 31.61 39.50 -1.39
N SER A 52 30.96 40.41 -2.12
CA SER A 52 30.16 41.46 -1.51
C SER A 52 29.07 40.78 -0.70
N ALA A 53 29.13 40.94 0.62
CA ALA A 53 28.07 40.52 1.52
C ALA A 53 26.80 41.24 1.08
N VAL A 54 25.91 40.49 0.44
CA VAL A 54 24.51 40.88 0.39
C VAL A 54 23.99 40.61 1.79
N ASP A 55 23.78 41.67 2.56
CA ASP A 55 23.03 41.61 3.80
C ASP A 55 21.62 41.13 3.46
N ALA A 56 21.43 39.81 3.54
CA ALA A 56 20.12 39.20 3.50
C ALA A 56 19.42 39.62 4.80
N GLU A 57 18.59 40.65 4.71
CA GLU A 57 17.68 40.98 5.79
C GLU A 57 16.91 39.72 6.18
N PRO A 58 16.87 39.36 7.49
CA PRO A 58 16.09 38.22 7.93
C PRO A 58 14.61 38.54 7.68
N GLN A 59 14.07 37.97 6.61
CA GLN A 59 12.63 37.96 6.39
C GLN A 59 11.98 37.29 7.59
N LYS A 60 11.38 38.14 8.44
CA LYS A 60 10.56 37.75 9.57
C LYS A 60 9.41 36.92 9.01
N LYS A 61 9.57 35.59 9.09
CA LYS A 61 8.56 34.60 8.72
C LYS A 61 7.32 34.96 9.53
N ALA A 62 6.30 35.50 8.86
CA ALA A 62 5.07 35.87 9.53
C ALA A 62 4.45 34.59 10.11
N ASP A 63 4.30 34.55 11.43
CA ASP A 63 3.54 33.55 12.17
C ASP A 63 2.05 33.69 11.84
N ALA A 64 1.68 33.47 10.57
CA ALA A 64 0.29 33.41 10.16
C ALA A 64 -0.31 32.16 10.78
N ALA A 65 -1.40 32.34 11.54
CA ALA A 65 -2.17 31.24 12.08
C ALA A 65 -2.50 30.23 10.95
N PRO A 66 -2.39 28.92 11.20
CA PRO A 66 -2.58 27.92 10.17
C PRO A 66 -3.96 28.07 9.52
N LYS A 67 -4.00 28.01 8.18
CA LYS A 67 -5.25 28.09 7.42
C LYS A 67 -6.10 26.86 7.70
N VAL A 68 -7.21 27.06 8.42
CA VAL A 68 -8.20 26.00 8.65
C VAL A 68 -9.11 25.92 7.43
N LEU A 69 -9.19 24.74 6.82
CA LEU A 69 -10.08 24.47 5.69
C LEU A 69 -11.37 23.82 6.18
N PRO A 70 -12.53 24.12 5.55
CA PRO A 70 -13.79 23.46 5.89
C PRO A 70 -13.82 21.99 5.47
N PHE A 71 -12.99 21.61 4.49
CA PHE A 71 -12.92 20.27 3.92
C PHE A 71 -11.47 19.82 3.75
N GLY A 72 -11.20 18.54 4.01
CA GLY A 72 -9.94 17.86 3.70
C GLY A 72 -10.19 16.66 2.80
N VAL A 73 -9.38 16.47 1.76
CA VAL A 73 -9.47 15.29 0.89
C VAL A 73 -8.25 14.43 1.12
N GLY A 74 -8.47 13.15 1.32
CA GLY A 74 -7.42 12.17 1.52
C GLY A 74 -7.53 11.03 0.52
N HIS A 75 -6.37 10.55 0.07
CA HIS A 75 -6.26 9.36 -0.76
C HIS A 75 -5.31 8.39 -0.09
N GLY A 76 -5.70 7.11 -0.06
CA GLY A 76 -4.86 6.02 0.40
C GLY A 76 -4.72 4.98 -0.70
N PHE A 77 -3.58 4.29 -0.67
CA PHE A 77 -3.30 3.13 -1.48
C PHE A 77 -2.49 2.14 -0.65
N ASP A 78 -2.86 0.87 -0.71
CA ASP A 78 -2.06 -0.20 -0.13
C ASP A 78 -2.12 -1.45 -1.02
N LEU A 79 -1.06 -2.26 -0.98
CA LEU A 79 -0.92 -3.49 -1.76
C LEU A 79 -0.12 -4.53 -0.97
N HIS A 80 -0.73 -5.69 -0.78
CA HIS A 80 -0.09 -6.83 -0.13
C HIS A 80 0.06 -8.03 -1.06
N ARG A 81 1.12 -8.80 -0.83
CA ARG A 81 1.33 -10.12 -1.44
C ARG A 81 0.37 -11.14 -0.82
N LEU A 82 -0.14 -12.05 -1.65
CA LEU A 82 -0.92 -13.19 -1.21
C LEU A 82 -0.10 -14.48 -1.32
N GLU A 83 0.02 -15.22 -0.24
CA GLU A 83 0.72 -16.50 -0.13
C GLU A 83 -0.14 -17.61 0.48
N PRO A 84 0.11 -18.89 0.13
CA PRO A 84 -0.63 -20.02 0.68
C PRO A 84 -0.44 -20.16 2.19
N GLY A 85 -1.50 -20.61 2.89
CA GLY A 85 -1.44 -20.95 4.31
C GLY A 85 -1.62 -19.76 5.27
N TYR A 86 -1.80 -18.55 4.75
CA TYR A 86 -2.10 -17.35 5.54
C TYR A 86 -3.60 -17.02 5.54
N PRO A 87 -4.12 -16.34 6.58
CA PRO A 87 -5.50 -15.86 6.62
C PRO A 87 -5.71 -14.64 5.70
N LEU A 88 -6.94 -14.45 5.21
CA LEU A 88 -7.35 -13.31 4.40
C LEU A 88 -8.37 -12.46 5.19
N ILE A 89 -7.92 -11.44 5.90
CA ILE A 89 -8.73 -10.58 6.79
C ILE A 89 -9.02 -9.21 6.16
N ILE A 90 -10.11 -9.04 5.41
CA ILE A 90 -10.39 -7.78 4.72
C ILE A 90 -11.38 -6.94 5.54
N GLY A 91 -11.00 -5.70 5.88
CA GLY A 91 -11.78 -4.79 6.72
C GLY A 91 -12.22 -5.41 8.05
N GLY A 92 -11.33 -6.15 8.70
CA GLY A 92 -11.48 -6.85 9.97
C GLY A 92 -12.21 -8.18 9.88
N ILE A 93 -12.57 -8.65 8.68
CA ILE A 93 -13.35 -9.87 8.47
C ILE A 93 -12.47 -10.95 7.84
N ASN A 94 -12.30 -12.08 8.53
CA ASN A 94 -11.62 -13.25 7.97
C ASN A 94 -12.50 -13.90 6.88
N ILE A 95 -11.99 -13.98 5.66
CA ILE A 95 -12.65 -14.50 4.48
C ILE A 95 -11.98 -15.82 4.07
N PRO A 96 -12.74 -16.93 3.95
CA PRO A 96 -12.17 -18.20 3.52
C PRO A 96 -11.51 -18.10 2.14
N HIS A 97 -10.22 -18.43 2.08
CA HIS A 97 -9.44 -18.44 0.84
C HIS A 97 -8.23 -19.38 0.94
N ASP A 98 -7.70 -19.80 -0.21
CA ASP A 98 -6.49 -20.64 -0.28
C ASP A 98 -5.19 -19.85 -0.07
N ARG A 99 -5.27 -18.51 -0.12
CA ARG A 99 -4.15 -17.59 0.06
C ARG A 99 -4.55 -16.41 0.94
N GLY A 100 -3.60 -15.94 1.74
CA GLY A 100 -3.74 -14.76 2.60
C GLY A 100 -2.44 -13.98 2.60
N TRP A 101 -2.25 -13.06 3.53
CA TRP A 101 -1.06 -12.21 3.55
C TRP A 101 0.05 -12.72 4.45
N GLU A 102 1.25 -12.57 3.91
CA GLU A 102 2.49 -12.59 4.67
C GLU A 102 2.83 -11.14 5.03
N ALA A 103 2.46 -10.71 6.24
CA ALA A 103 2.71 -9.36 6.73
C ALA A 103 3.13 -9.37 8.21
N HIS A 104 3.78 -8.31 8.66
CA HIS A 104 4.15 -8.13 10.07
C HIS A 104 2.93 -7.76 10.95
N SER A 105 1.90 -7.13 10.35
CA SER A 105 0.58 -6.89 10.96
C SER A 105 -0.42 -8.00 10.59
N ASP A 106 -1.68 -7.84 11.01
CA ASP A 106 -2.80 -8.67 10.53
C ASP A 106 -3.14 -8.43 9.05
N GLY A 107 -2.33 -7.67 8.30
CA GLY A 107 -2.26 -7.58 6.84
C GLY A 107 -3.47 -7.01 6.12
N ASP A 108 -4.34 -6.31 6.84
CA ASP A 108 -5.59 -5.77 6.31
C ASP A 108 -5.37 -4.54 5.42
N VAL A 109 -5.14 -4.81 4.14
CA VAL A 109 -4.90 -3.81 3.08
C VAL A 109 -6.01 -2.75 3.01
N LEU A 110 -7.25 -3.08 3.36
CA LEU A 110 -8.35 -2.14 3.32
C LEU A 110 -8.26 -1.15 4.48
N LEU A 111 -8.01 -1.63 5.70
CA LEU A 111 -7.90 -0.75 6.86
C LEU A 111 -6.67 0.16 6.77
N HIS A 112 -5.52 -0.38 6.35
CA HIS A 112 -4.32 0.44 6.11
C HIS A 112 -4.58 1.59 5.13
N CYS A 113 -5.21 1.26 4.00
CA CYS A 113 -5.57 2.23 2.98
C CYS A 113 -6.53 3.32 3.50
N VAL A 114 -7.48 2.97 4.37
CA VAL A 114 -8.38 3.95 5.01
C VAL A 114 -7.62 4.84 6.00
N VAL A 115 -6.72 4.26 6.80
CA VAL A 115 -5.86 5.01 7.73
C VAL A 115 -5.04 6.06 6.98
N ASP A 116 -4.32 5.67 5.93
CA ASP A 116 -3.51 6.61 5.13
C ASP A 116 -4.35 7.70 4.47
N ALA A 117 -5.57 7.38 4.01
CA ALA A 117 -6.47 8.39 3.48
C ALA A 117 -6.84 9.43 4.55
N ILE A 118 -7.16 9.00 5.77
CA ILE A 118 -7.47 9.93 6.88
C ILE A 118 -6.24 10.77 7.24
N LEU A 119 -5.08 10.15 7.43
CA LEU A 119 -3.83 10.85 7.79
C LEU A 119 -3.43 11.85 6.72
N GLY A 120 -3.54 11.47 5.45
CA GLY A 120 -3.28 12.33 4.30
C GLY A 120 -4.22 13.53 4.23
N ALA A 121 -5.53 13.33 4.50
CA ALA A 121 -6.50 14.44 4.56
C ALA A 121 -6.17 15.48 5.64
N LEU A 122 -5.48 15.06 6.71
CA LEU A 122 -5.05 15.90 7.82
C LEU A 122 -3.64 16.47 7.64
N GLY A 123 -2.88 16.03 6.63
CA GLY A 123 -1.48 16.40 6.42
C GLY A 123 -0.55 15.84 7.50
N LEU A 124 -0.91 14.71 8.11
CA LEU A 124 -0.11 14.02 9.13
C LEU A 124 0.90 13.06 8.48
N PRO A 125 1.92 12.60 9.24
CA PRO A 125 2.78 11.49 8.80
C PRO A 125 1.94 10.25 8.44
N ASP A 126 2.45 9.44 7.50
CA ASP A 126 1.75 8.24 7.03
C ASP A 126 1.74 7.09 8.06
N ILE A 127 1.05 6.01 7.74
CA ILE A 127 0.92 4.83 8.61
C ILE A 127 2.28 4.25 9.03
N GLY A 128 3.27 4.20 8.14
CA GLY A 128 4.59 3.64 8.43
C GLY A 128 5.41 4.53 9.37
N GLN A 129 5.17 5.84 9.33
CA GLN A 129 5.79 6.82 10.22
C GLN A 129 5.14 6.84 11.60
N ILE A 130 3.81 6.73 11.69
CA ILE A 130 3.08 6.75 12.98
C ILE A 130 3.17 5.38 13.69
N PHE A 131 3.16 4.28 12.93
CA PHE A 131 3.10 2.91 13.46
C PHE A 131 4.28 2.06 12.97
N PRO A 132 5.53 2.42 13.32
CA PRO A 132 6.69 1.68 12.83
C PRO A 132 6.76 0.28 13.44
N ASP A 133 7.16 -0.71 12.62
CA ASP A 133 7.33 -2.13 13.02
C ASP A 133 8.34 -2.34 14.17
N THR A 134 9.21 -1.34 14.41
CA THR A 134 10.23 -1.36 15.46
C THR A 134 9.66 -1.04 16.84
N ASP A 135 8.49 -0.40 16.92
CA ASP A 135 7.87 -0.05 18.19
C ASP A 135 7.11 -1.27 18.77
N PRO A 136 7.50 -1.78 19.96
CA PRO A 136 6.81 -2.89 20.61
C PRO A 136 5.31 -2.64 20.86
N LYS A 137 4.87 -1.38 20.92
CA LYS A 137 3.45 -1.02 21.09
C LYS A 137 2.59 -1.46 19.91
N TRP A 138 3.15 -1.48 18.70
CA TRP A 138 2.42 -1.74 17.46
C TRP A 138 2.71 -3.13 16.88
N LYS A 139 3.78 -3.77 17.32
CA LYS A 139 4.21 -5.08 16.83
C LYS A 139 3.13 -6.15 17.00
N GLY A 140 2.69 -6.73 15.88
CA GLY A 140 1.63 -7.75 15.86
C GLY A 140 0.25 -7.23 16.25
N GLY A 141 0.07 -5.90 16.28
CA GLY A 141 -1.23 -5.28 16.52
C GLY A 141 -2.22 -5.55 15.39
N ALA A 142 -3.49 -5.67 15.74
CA ALA A 142 -4.57 -5.71 14.75
C ALA A 142 -4.72 -4.34 14.08
N SER A 143 -4.98 -4.30 12.77
CA SER A 143 -5.15 -3.06 12.00
C SER A 143 -6.27 -2.16 12.52
N SER A 144 -7.24 -2.74 13.25
CA SER A 144 -8.26 -1.99 13.98
C SER A 144 -7.70 -0.98 15.00
N VAL A 145 -6.49 -1.22 15.51
CA VAL A 145 -5.79 -0.29 16.43
C VAL A 145 -5.35 0.96 15.66
N PHE A 146 -4.79 0.81 14.47
CA PHE A 146 -4.38 1.93 13.62
C PHE A 146 -5.57 2.78 13.19
N MET A 147 -6.68 2.12 12.83
CA MET A 147 -7.96 2.80 12.53
C MET A 147 -8.46 3.66 13.68
N LYS A 148 -8.50 3.11 14.91
CA LYS A 148 -8.94 3.85 16.09
C LYS A 148 -8.06 5.07 16.36
N GLU A 149 -6.74 4.94 16.19
CA GLU A 149 -5.82 6.05 16.38
C GLU A 149 -5.98 7.12 15.28
N ALA A 150 -6.15 6.74 14.02
CA ALA A 150 -6.43 7.68 12.94
C ALA A 150 -7.73 8.46 13.17
N VAL A 151 -8.80 7.79 13.63
CA VAL A 151 -10.07 8.44 14.00
C VAL A 151 -9.89 9.37 15.20
N ARG A 152 -9.09 8.98 16.20
CA ARG A 152 -8.76 9.84 17.34
C ARG A 152 -8.05 11.12 16.87
N LEU A 153 -7.02 10.99 16.03
CA LEU A 153 -6.27 12.11 15.45
C LEU A 153 -7.14 13.02 14.59
N MET A 154 -8.04 12.45 13.78
CA MET A 154 -9.04 13.19 13.01
C MET A 154 -9.92 14.06 13.92
N HIS A 155 -10.43 13.49 15.00
CA HIS A 155 -11.26 14.23 15.94
C HIS A 155 -10.47 15.27 16.75
N GLU A 156 -9.22 14.99 17.12
CA GLU A 156 -8.33 15.94 17.79
C GLU A 156 -7.99 17.15 16.90
N ALA A 157 -7.80 16.91 15.60
CA ALA A 157 -7.68 17.97 14.59
C ALA A 157 -9.00 18.73 14.35
N GLY A 158 -10.09 18.34 15.01
CA GLY A 158 -11.42 18.94 14.90
C GLY A 158 -12.09 18.69 13.56
N TYR A 159 -11.89 17.50 12.98
CA TYR A 159 -12.59 17.04 11.80
C TYR A 159 -13.46 15.82 12.13
N GLU A 160 -14.41 15.56 11.23
CA GLU A 160 -15.23 14.36 11.18
C GLU A 160 -15.29 13.81 9.76
N LEU A 161 -15.73 12.56 9.62
CA LEU A 161 -15.87 11.93 8.32
C LEU A 161 -17.12 12.48 7.61
N GLY A 162 -16.92 13.15 6.47
CA GLY A 162 -18.00 13.51 5.55
C GLY A 162 -18.45 12.29 4.76
N ASN A 163 -17.55 11.67 4.00
CA ASN A 163 -17.78 10.36 3.37
C ASN A 163 -16.48 9.62 3.06
N LEU A 164 -16.61 8.31 2.83
CA LEU A 164 -15.54 7.41 2.43
C LEU A 164 -15.99 6.55 1.25
N ASP A 165 -15.12 6.40 0.25
CA ASP A 165 -15.31 5.44 -0.82
C ASP A 165 -14.04 4.62 -1.07
N ALA A 166 -14.13 3.32 -0.82
CA ALA A 166 -13.03 2.37 -1.02
C ALA A 166 -13.25 1.49 -2.24
N THR A 167 -12.17 1.08 -2.90
CA THR A 167 -12.16 0.10 -3.99
C THR A 167 -11.10 -0.95 -3.70
N LEU A 168 -11.55 -2.18 -3.46
CA LEU A 168 -10.70 -3.34 -3.36
C LEU A 168 -10.48 -3.96 -4.74
N ILE A 169 -9.24 -4.31 -5.06
CA ILE A 169 -8.87 -5.01 -6.29
C ILE A 169 -8.35 -6.40 -5.90
N LEU A 170 -9.13 -7.43 -6.22
CA LEU A 170 -8.84 -8.81 -5.87
C LEU A 170 -9.42 -9.76 -6.92
N GLN A 171 -8.61 -10.68 -7.42
CA GLN A 171 -9.09 -11.64 -8.41
C GLN A 171 -10.02 -12.70 -7.81
N ARG A 172 -9.68 -13.24 -6.63
CA ARG A 172 -10.47 -14.21 -5.86
C ARG A 172 -10.21 -14.02 -4.35
N PRO A 173 -11.18 -14.30 -3.47
CA PRO A 173 -12.52 -14.82 -3.76
C PRO A 173 -13.49 -13.71 -4.18
N LYS A 174 -14.74 -14.08 -4.47
CA LYS A 174 -15.80 -13.11 -4.74
C LYS A 174 -16.15 -12.37 -3.44
N LEU A 175 -15.99 -11.04 -3.43
CA LEU A 175 -16.26 -10.23 -2.23
C LEU A 175 -17.73 -9.91 -1.99
N SER A 176 -18.60 -10.01 -3.00
CA SER A 176 -20.01 -9.62 -2.91
C SER A 176 -20.75 -10.21 -1.67
N PRO A 177 -20.56 -11.48 -1.27
CA PRO A 177 -21.21 -12.05 -0.09
C PRO A 177 -20.74 -11.45 1.24
N HIS A 178 -19.56 -10.82 1.27
CA HIS A 178 -18.94 -10.29 2.49
C HIS A 178 -19.01 -8.76 2.58
N LYS A 179 -19.37 -8.09 1.49
CA LYS A 179 -19.28 -6.64 1.33
C LYS A 179 -20.03 -5.86 2.42
N GLU A 180 -21.24 -6.27 2.77
CA GLU A 180 -22.04 -5.59 3.81
C GLU A 180 -21.47 -5.79 5.21
N THR A 181 -20.94 -6.98 5.51
CA THR A 181 -20.27 -7.25 6.80
C THR A 181 -19.02 -6.39 6.95
N ILE A 182 -18.21 -6.31 5.89
CA ILE A 182 -17.01 -5.47 5.85
C ILE A 182 -17.38 -3.99 6.03
N ARG A 183 -18.38 -3.51 5.27
CA ARG A 183 -18.86 -2.13 5.37
C ARG A 183 -19.36 -1.80 6.77
N SER A 184 -20.11 -2.71 7.38
CA SER A 184 -20.61 -2.53 8.76
C SER A 184 -19.47 -2.43 9.76
N ASN A 185 -18.43 -3.26 9.63
CA ASN A 185 -17.26 -3.18 10.51
C ASN A 185 -16.47 -1.87 10.30
N LEU A 186 -16.32 -1.40 9.05
CA LEU A 186 -15.75 -0.08 8.77
C LEU A 186 -16.54 1.03 9.47
N CYS A 187 -17.88 1.00 9.40
CA CYS A 187 -18.73 1.99 10.06
C CYS A 187 -18.50 2.02 11.58
N VAL A 188 -18.41 0.85 12.21
CA VAL A 188 -18.13 0.72 13.65
C VAL A 188 -16.75 1.28 13.99
N LEU A 189 -15.71 0.94 13.22
CA LEU A 189 -14.35 1.42 13.46
C LEU A 189 -14.21 2.93 13.25
N LEU A 190 -14.94 3.49 12.28
CA LEU A 190 -14.94 4.92 11.96
C LEU A 190 -15.87 5.74 12.87
N GLY A 191 -16.83 5.11 13.54
CA GLY A 191 -17.92 5.81 14.22
C GLY A 191 -18.83 6.56 13.25
N ALA A 192 -19.05 6.02 12.04
CA ALA A 192 -19.75 6.69 10.95
C ALA A 192 -21.06 5.99 10.57
N ASP A 193 -21.99 6.76 9.99
CA ASP A 193 -23.25 6.22 9.46
C ASP A 193 -23.00 5.40 8.17
N PRO A 194 -23.68 4.25 7.96
CA PRO A 194 -23.52 3.46 6.75
C PRO A 194 -23.82 4.18 5.44
N SER A 195 -24.62 5.25 5.45
CA SER A 195 -24.93 6.05 4.25
C SER A 195 -23.72 6.82 3.71
N VAL A 196 -22.68 7.04 4.54
CA VAL A 196 -21.49 7.79 4.15
C VAL A 196 -20.25 6.91 3.94
N VAL A 197 -20.38 5.58 4.07
CA VAL A 197 -19.27 4.62 3.89
C VAL A 197 -19.60 3.69 2.73
N ASN A 198 -18.81 3.75 1.65
CA ASN A 198 -18.96 2.85 0.51
C ASN A 198 -17.73 1.97 0.31
N LEU A 199 -17.97 0.74 -0.14
CA LEU A 199 -16.94 -0.22 -0.52
C LEU A 199 -17.26 -0.77 -1.90
N LYS A 200 -16.28 -0.86 -2.79
CA LYS A 200 -16.39 -1.49 -4.10
C LYS A 200 -15.37 -2.61 -4.20
N ALA A 201 -15.63 -3.57 -5.08
CA ALA A 201 -14.71 -4.64 -5.36
C ALA A 201 -14.62 -4.87 -6.88
N LYS A 202 -13.41 -5.05 -7.38
CA LYS A 202 -13.11 -5.28 -8.79
C LYS A 202 -12.09 -6.40 -8.94
N THR A 203 -12.21 -7.17 -10.02
CA THR A 203 -11.15 -8.04 -10.51
C THR A 203 -10.09 -7.21 -11.25
N HIS A 204 -8.91 -7.80 -11.47
CA HIS A 204 -7.86 -7.21 -12.30
C HIS A 204 -7.74 -7.93 -13.65
N GLU A 205 -8.87 -8.45 -14.15
CA GLU A 205 -9.01 -9.07 -15.47
C GLU A 205 -7.96 -10.13 -15.83
N LYS A 206 -7.47 -10.90 -14.83
CA LYS A 206 -6.40 -11.91 -14.99
C LYS A 206 -5.07 -11.37 -15.53
N VAL A 207 -4.81 -10.07 -15.37
CA VAL A 207 -3.55 -9.42 -15.74
C VAL A 207 -2.72 -9.10 -14.49
N ASP A 208 -1.40 -9.27 -14.58
CA ASP A 208 -0.42 -8.95 -13.54
C ASP A 208 -0.61 -9.70 -12.20
N SER A 209 0.13 -9.30 -11.16
CA SER A 209 0.07 -9.97 -9.84
C SER A 209 -1.33 -9.99 -9.24
N LEU A 210 -2.10 -8.92 -9.42
CA LEU A 210 -3.48 -8.85 -8.94
C LEU A 210 -4.36 -9.87 -9.67
N GLY A 211 -4.27 -9.95 -11.01
CA GLY A 211 -5.04 -10.88 -11.82
C GLY A 211 -4.59 -12.34 -11.72
N GLU A 212 -3.33 -12.56 -11.38
CA GLU A 212 -2.77 -13.88 -11.06
C GLU A 212 -3.06 -14.33 -9.61
N ASN A 213 -3.82 -13.54 -8.85
CA ASN A 213 -4.15 -13.80 -7.44
C ASN A 213 -2.91 -13.91 -6.54
N ARG A 214 -1.82 -13.21 -6.90
CA ARG A 214 -0.57 -13.08 -6.14
C ARG A 214 -0.51 -11.83 -5.27
N SER A 215 -1.45 -10.91 -5.45
CA SER A 215 -1.57 -9.73 -4.60
C SER A 215 -3.03 -9.30 -4.48
N ILE A 216 -3.26 -8.41 -3.53
CA ILE A 216 -4.50 -7.68 -3.30
C ILE A 216 -4.14 -6.20 -3.14
N ALA A 217 -4.98 -5.31 -3.65
CA ALA A 217 -4.78 -3.87 -3.49
C ALA A 217 -6.07 -3.17 -3.02
N ALA A 218 -5.91 -2.03 -2.37
CA ALA A 218 -6.99 -1.15 -1.99
C ALA A 218 -6.66 0.29 -2.39
N HIS A 219 -7.69 1.01 -2.83
CA HIS A 219 -7.68 2.46 -2.92
C HIS A 219 -8.82 3.02 -2.07
N THR A 220 -8.57 4.12 -1.36
CA THR A 220 -9.58 4.82 -0.58
C THR A 220 -9.50 6.30 -0.87
N VAL A 221 -10.66 6.93 -1.03
CA VAL A 221 -10.79 8.39 -0.97
C VAL A 221 -11.71 8.75 0.18
N VAL A 222 -11.30 9.74 0.97
CA VAL A 222 -12.09 10.31 2.07
C VAL A 222 -12.28 11.80 1.87
N LEU A 223 -13.46 12.27 2.27
CA LEU A 223 -13.74 13.68 2.48
C LEU A 223 -13.95 13.88 3.98
N LEU A 224 -13.09 14.69 4.59
CA LEU A 224 -13.24 15.14 5.97
C LEU A 224 -13.94 16.51 5.99
N MET A 225 -14.77 16.73 6.99
CA MET A 225 -15.48 17.97 7.23
C MET A 225 -15.05 18.57 8.56
N LYS A 226 -14.86 19.89 8.60
CA LYS A 226 -14.55 20.60 9.84
C LYS A 226 -15.79 20.57 10.76
N LYS A 227 -15.57 20.22 12.03
CA LYS A 227 -16.60 20.29 13.09
C LYS A 227 -16.98 21.73 13.43
#